data_AF-A0A857FJE4-F1
#
_entry.id   AF-A0A857FJE4-F1
#
_cell.length_a   1.000
_cell.length_b   1.000
_cell.length_c   1.000
_cell.angle_alpha   90.00
_cell.angle_beta   90.00
_cell.angle_gamma   90.00
#
_symmetry.space_group_name_H-M   'P 1'
#
loop_
_entity.id
_entity.type
_entity.pdbx_description
1 polymer ?
#
loop_
_entity_poly.entity_id
_entity_poly.type
_entity_poly.pdbx_seq_one_letter_code
_entity_poly.pdbx_strand_id
1 'polypeptide(L)'
;MTDTIRLIDSIASYHAHVYFDGAMERAAAERLRAEVAERFVVRLGRWHEVPVGPHTLPMYQIAFETGLFATLVPWLILNHRGLSILIHPNTRSPRRDHISDGLWLGQRRALLPEQLPEDSLKADDAGAPNTEPAGTAPI
;
A
#
# COMPACT_ATOMS: atom_id res chain seq x y z
N MET A 1 -0.33 29.75 -8.14
CA MET A 1 -1.02 28.46 -8.32
C MET A 1 -2.31 28.57 -7.54
N THR A 2 -3.46 28.42 -8.19
CA THR A 2 -4.74 28.38 -7.47
C THR A 2 -4.75 27.10 -6.64
N ASP A 3 -4.76 27.27 -5.31
CA ASP A 3 -4.84 26.18 -4.35
C ASP A 3 -6.27 25.64 -4.35
N THR A 4 -6.59 24.87 -5.41
CA THR A 4 -7.91 24.27 -5.57
C THR A 4 -7.96 23.03 -4.68
N ILE A 5 -8.95 22.98 -3.79
CA ILE A 5 -9.25 21.81 -2.97
C ILE A 5 -9.46 20.59 -3.89
N ARG A 6 -8.71 19.52 -3.63
CA ARG A 6 -8.90 18.23 -4.30
C ARG A 6 -10.03 17.45 -3.63
N LEU A 7 -10.89 16.84 -4.44
CA LEU A 7 -12.02 16.05 -3.97
C LEU A 7 -11.57 14.62 -3.64
N ILE A 8 -12.17 14.01 -2.61
CA ILE A 8 -11.89 12.63 -2.22
C ILE A 8 -12.23 11.62 -3.33
N ASP A 9 -13.21 11.94 -4.18
CA ASP A 9 -13.61 11.13 -5.34
C ASP A 9 -12.53 11.04 -6.44
N SER A 10 -11.45 11.82 -6.31
CA SER A 10 -10.27 11.67 -7.18
C SER A 10 -9.42 10.44 -6.87
N ILE A 11 -9.65 9.80 -5.71
CA ILE A 11 -8.95 8.60 -5.28
C ILE A 11 -9.71 7.38 -5.80
N ALA A 12 -9.10 6.66 -6.75
CA ALA A 12 -9.69 5.43 -7.29
C ALA A 12 -9.49 4.24 -6.36
N SER A 13 -8.35 4.15 -5.68
CA SER A 13 -8.02 3.07 -4.75
C SER A 13 -6.85 3.47 -3.84
N TYR A 14 -6.37 2.54 -3.01
CA TYR A 14 -5.15 2.71 -2.24
C TYR A 14 -4.22 1.52 -2.44
N HIS A 15 -2.92 1.77 -2.29
CA HIS A 15 -1.90 0.75 -2.14
C HIS A 15 -1.23 0.87 -0.78
N ALA A 16 -0.95 -0.26 -0.14
CA ALA A 16 -0.01 -0.39 0.95
C ALA A 16 1.19 -1.23 0.51
N HIS A 17 2.40 -0.69 0.60
CA HIS A 17 3.66 -1.39 0.31
C HIS A 17 4.34 -1.75 1.61
N VAL A 18 4.42 -3.04 1.89
CA VAL A 18 5.04 -3.58 3.10
C VAL A 18 6.49 -3.90 2.80
N TYR A 19 7.40 -3.14 3.39
CA TYR A 19 8.84 -3.31 3.20
C TYR A 19 9.42 -4.25 4.25
N PHE A 20 10.47 -4.95 3.86
CA PHE A 20 11.26 -5.78 4.76
C PHE A 20 12.74 -5.76 4.36
N ASP A 21 13.62 -5.81 5.35
CA ASP A 21 15.06 -5.94 5.19
C ASP A 21 15.63 -6.98 6.17
N GLY A 22 16.34 -7.96 5.63
CA GLY A 22 16.85 -9.11 6.39
C GLY A 22 15.79 -10.15 6.80
N ALA A 23 16.29 -11.26 7.36
CA ALA A 23 15.49 -12.47 7.59
C ALA A 23 14.32 -12.26 8.60
N MET A 24 14.53 -11.44 9.62
CA MET A 24 13.51 -11.20 10.66
C MET A 24 12.31 -10.43 10.12
N GLU A 25 12.54 -9.31 9.43
CA GLU A 25 11.46 -8.53 8.82
C GLU A 25 10.78 -9.32 7.70
N ARG A 26 11.55 -10.08 6.90
CA ARG A 26 11.00 -10.96 5.87
C ARG A 26 9.97 -11.94 6.44
N ALA A 27 10.32 -12.64 7.52
CA ALA A 27 9.41 -13.57 8.18
C ALA A 27 8.19 -12.87 8.82
N ALA A 28 8.36 -11.65 9.34
CA ALA A 28 7.24 -10.86 9.85
C ALA A 28 6.28 -10.42 8.72
N ALA A 29 6.83 -10.04 7.57
CA ALA A 29 6.11 -9.62 6.38
C ALA A 29 5.32 -10.79 5.75
N GLU A 30 5.89 -12.00 5.71
CA GLU A 30 5.16 -13.22 5.28
C GLU A 30 3.96 -13.50 6.17
N ARG A 31 4.16 -13.45 7.50
CA ARG A 31 3.05 -13.63 8.44
C ARG A 31 2.00 -12.54 8.28
N LEU A 32 2.40 -11.27 8.15
CA LEU A 32 1.45 -10.17 7.94
C LEU A 32 0.64 -10.37 6.66
N ARG A 33 1.29 -10.81 5.57
CA ARG A 33 0.65 -11.06 4.28
C ARG A 33 -0.43 -12.15 4.37
N ALA A 34 -0.14 -13.23 5.09
CA ALA A 34 -1.10 -14.32 5.32
C ALA A 34 -2.31 -13.84 6.13
N GLU A 35 -2.07 -13.12 7.23
CA GLU A 35 -3.14 -12.63 8.10
C GLU A 35 -4.06 -11.62 7.39
N VAL A 36 -3.49 -10.79 6.50
CA VAL A 36 -4.26 -9.90 5.63
C VAL A 36 -5.14 -10.71 4.67
N ALA A 37 -4.58 -11.75 4.03
CA ALA A 37 -5.33 -12.60 3.10
C ALA A 37 -6.53 -13.30 3.75
N GLU A 38 -6.39 -13.69 5.02
CA GLU A 38 -7.44 -14.35 5.79
C GLU A 38 -8.59 -13.42 6.21
N ARG A 39 -8.36 -12.10 6.26
CA ARG A 39 -9.27 -11.11 6.89
C ARG A 39 -9.87 -10.09 5.92
N PHE A 40 -9.18 -9.76 4.84
CA PHE A 40 -9.57 -8.66 3.96
C PHE A 40 -9.70 -9.10 2.50
N VAL A 41 -10.72 -8.59 1.83
CA VAL A 41 -10.94 -8.78 0.38
C VAL A 41 -10.07 -7.79 -0.37
N VAL A 42 -8.84 -8.17 -0.68
CA VAL A 42 -7.80 -7.31 -1.25
C VAL A 42 -7.10 -8.01 -2.41
N ARG A 43 -6.29 -7.26 -3.14
CA ARG A 43 -5.37 -7.82 -4.13
C ARG A 43 -3.95 -7.76 -3.59
N LEU A 44 -3.40 -8.92 -3.27
CA LEU A 44 -1.99 -9.07 -2.90
C LEU A 44 -1.12 -9.16 -4.16
N GLY A 45 -0.15 -8.26 -4.25
CA GLY A 45 0.86 -8.23 -5.29
C GLY A 45 1.87 -9.36 -5.18
N ARG A 46 2.80 -9.37 -6.13
CA ARG A 46 3.95 -10.27 -6.13
C ARG A 46 4.86 -9.94 -4.95
N TRP A 47 5.56 -10.97 -4.48
CA TRP A 47 6.63 -10.81 -3.51
C TRP A 47 7.91 -10.40 -4.24
N HIS A 48 8.46 -9.24 -3.90
CA HIS A 48 9.69 -8.72 -4.49
C HIS A 48 10.83 -8.84 -3.48
N GLU A 49 11.77 -9.75 -3.74
CA GLU A 49 13.00 -9.93 -2.95
C GLU A 49 14.06 -8.85 -3.25
N VAL A 50 13.80 -7.97 -4.22
CA VAL A 50 14.71 -6.90 -4.66
C VAL A 50 13.93 -5.60 -4.89
N PRO A 51 14.59 -4.42 -4.84
CA PRO A 51 14.01 -3.15 -5.24
C PRO A 51 13.34 -3.20 -6.62
N VAL A 52 12.18 -2.54 -6.77
CA VAL A 52 11.43 -2.46 -8.02
C VAL A 52 10.70 -1.12 -8.13
N GLY A 53 10.80 -0.46 -9.29
CA GLY A 53 10.19 0.85 -9.49
C GLY A 53 10.68 1.87 -8.44
N PRO A 54 9.78 2.67 -7.82
CA PRO A 54 10.18 3.67 -6.84
C PRO A 54 10.66 3.08 -5.51
N HIS A 55 10.51 1.78 -5.28
CA HIS A 55 10.73 1.13 -3.99
C HIS A 55 12.19 0.71 -3.83
N THR A 56 12.91 1.28 -2.87
CA THR A 56 14.36 1.04 -2.66
C THR A 56 14.67 -0.20 -1.81
N LEU A 57 13.66 -0.93 -1.35
CA LEU A 57 13.80 -2.13 -0.52
C LEU A 57 12.90 -3.26 -1.06
N PRO A 58 13.19 -4.52 -0.71
CA PRO A 58 12.26 -5.62 -0.89
C PRO A 58 10.89 -5.30 -0.29
N MET A 59 9.82 -5.67 -1.00
CA MET A 59 8.45 -5.37 -0.57
C MET A 59 7.42 -6.30 -1.21
N TYR A 60 6.18 -6.23 -0.72
CA TYR A 60 5.01 -6.60 -1.50
C TYR A 60 3.91 -5.54 -1.37
N GLN A 61 3.04 -5.50 -2.37
CA GLN A 61 1.90 -4.59 -2.43
C GLN A 61 0.62 -5.25 -1.91
N ILE A 62 -0.21 -4.47 -1.23
CA ILE A 62 -1.63 -4.74 -0.94
C ILE A 62 -2.42 -3.64 -1.64
N ALA A 63 -3.21 -3.98 -2.67
CA ALA A 63 -4.14 -3.06 -3.32
C ALA A 63 -5.55 -3.28 -2.80
N PHE A 64 -6.26 -2.19 -2.50
CA PHE A 64 -7.58 -2.25 -1.87
C PHE A 64 -8.46 -1.04 -2.22
N GLU A 65 -9.76 -1.31 -2.24
CA GLU A 65 -10.81 -0.31 -2.50
C GLU A 65 -10.89 0.74 -1.39
N THR A 66 -11.34 1.95 -1.75
CA THR A 66 -11.44 3.10 -0.81
C THR A 66 -12.27 2.78 0.43
N GLY A 67 -13.33 1.96 0.29
CA GLY A 67 -14.19 1.52 1.39
C GLY A 67 -13.49 0.67 2.46
N LEU A 68 -12.34 0.04 2.15
CA LEU A 68 -11.57 -0.75 3.11
C LEU A 68 -10.58 0.09 3.94
N PHE A 69 -10.38 1.37 3.62
CA PHE A 69 -9.38 2.18 4.28
C PHE A 69 -9.60 2.26 5.80
N ALA A 70 -10.84 2.48 6.22
CA ALA A 70 -11.21 2.65 7.64
C ALA A 70 -11.13 1.35 8.46
N THR A 71 -10.87 0.19 7.85
CA THR A 71 -10.73 -1.10 8.55
C THR A 71 -9.33 -1.66 8.40
N LEU A 72 -8.81 -1.75 7.16
CA LEU A 72 -7.48 -2.30 6.90
C LEU A 72 -6.36 -1.44 7.51
N VAL A 73 -6.43 -0.11 7.36
CA VAL A 73 -5.34 0.76 7.82
C VAL A 73 -5.24 0.77 9.35
N PRO A 74 -6.33 0.95 10.13
CA PRO A 74 -6.28 0.77 11.58
C PRO A 74 -5.79 -0.61 12.01
N TRP A 75 -6.18 -1.66 11.31
CA TRP A 75 -5.69 -3.00 11.60
C TRP A 75 -4.17 -3.11 11.37
N LEU A 76 -3.64 -2.54 10.29
CA LEU A 76 -2.20 -2.46 10.04
C LEU A 76 -1.47 -1.64 11.12
N ILE A 77 -2.05 -0.52 11.59
CA ILE A 77 -1.49 0.28 12.69
C ILE A 77 -1.23 -0.60 13.93
N LEU A 78 -2.17 -1.49 14.26
CA LEU A 78 -2.03 -2.37 15.41
C LEU A 78 -1.12 -3.58 15.14
N ASN A 79 -1.04 -4.05 13.89
CA ASN A 79 -0.48 -5.35 13.55
C ASN A 79 0.77 -5.33 12.65
N HIS A 80 1.32 -4.17 12.30
CA HIS A 80 2.47 -4.09 11.39
C HIS A 80 3.77 -4.68 11.94
N ARG A 81 3.85 -5.01 13.25
CA ARG A 81 4.99 -5.73 13.87
C ARG A 81 6.34 -5.05 13.65
N GLY A 82 6.37 -3.73 13.64
CA GLY A 82 7.58 -2.93 13.41
C GLY A 82 7.97 -2.79 11.93
N LEU A 83 7.27 -3.44 10.99
CA LEU A 83 7.52 -3.28 9.56
C LEU A 83 7.23 -1.83 9.11
N SER A 84 7.98 -1.38 8.11
CA SER A 84 7.71 -0.10 7.45
C SER A 84 6.65 -0.30 6.37
N ILE A 85 5.60 0.53 6.36
CA ILE A 85 4.52 0.43 5.36
C ILE A 85 4.24 1.81 4.78
N LEU A 86 4.42 1.96 3.46
CA LEU A 86 3.93 3.13 2.72
C LEU A 86 2.48 2.85 2.33
N ILE A 87 1.55 3.73 2.70
CA ILE A 87 0.17 3.67 2.21
C ILE A 87 -0.09 4.95 1.42
N HIS A 88 -0.50 4.84 0.16
CA HIS A 88 -0.78 6.00 -0.68
C HIS A 88 -2.10 5.85 -1.42
N PRO A 89 -2.80 6.97 -1.71
CA PRO A 89 -3.93 6.96 -2.61
C PRO A 89 -3.45 6.69 -4.04
N ASN A 90 -4.36 6.26 -4.90
CA ASN A 90 -4.14 6.23 -6.35
C ASN A 90 -5.04 7.28 -6.99
N THR A 91 -4.43 8.37 -7.42
CA THR A 91 -5.05 9.43 -8.23
C THR A 91 -4.42 9.42 -9.63
N ARG A 92 -4.62 10.49 -10.41
CA ARG A 92 -3.95 10.65 -11.71
C ARG A 92 -2.53 11.22 -11.60
N SER A 93 -1.97 11.37 -10.41
CA SER A 93 -0.63 11.93 -10.21
C SER A 93 0.29 10.99 -9.40
N PRO A 94 0.76 9.87 -9.99
CA PRO A 94 1.44 8.80 -9.25
C PRO A 94 2.66 9.25 -8.46
N ARG A 95 3.49 10.14 -9.01
CA ARG A 95 4.64 10.69 -8.27
C ARG A 95 4.19 11.42 -7.00
N ARG A 96 3.17 12.28 -7.11
CA ARG A 96 2.65 13.03 -5.96
C ARG A 96 2.01 12.08 -4.94
N ASP A 97 1.25 11.11 -5.41
CA ASP A 97 0.60 10.09 -4.59
C ASP A 97 1.61 9.40 -3.67
N HIS A 98 2.76 8.97 -4.20
CA HIS A 98 3.79 8.27 -3.43
C HIS A 98 4.61 9.20 -2.52
N ILE A 99 4.97 10.40 -3.00
CA ILE A 99 6.00 11.23 -2.36
C ILE A 99 5.40 12.23 -1.37
N SER A 100 4.23 12.79 -1.69
CA SER A 100 3.61 13.89 -0.95
C SER A 100 2.31 13.49 -0.25
N ASP A 101 1.50 12.64 -0.89
CA ASP A 101 0.17 12.27 -0.37
C ASP A 101 0.18 10.91 0.35
N GLY A 102 1.34 10.25 0.44
CA GLY A 102 1.51 8.99 1.13
C GLY A 102 1.67 9.15 2.65
N LEU A 103 1.11 8.21 3.41
CA LEU A 103 1.32 8.05 4.85
C LEU A 103 2.26 6.87 5.11
N TRP A 104 2.95 6.91 6.26
CA TRP A 104 3.86 5.85 6.67
C TRP A 104 3.48 5.27 8.02
N LEU A 105 3.46 3.94 8.11
CA LEU A 105 3.51 3.21 9.36
C LEU A 105 4.95 2.75 9.61
N GLY A 106 5.43 2.86 10.84
CA GLY A 106 6.83 2.58 11.18
C GLY A 106 7.80 3.60 10.58
N GLN A 107 9.00 3.15 10.22
CA GLN A 107 10.05 4.03 9.70
C GLN A 107 9.80 4.38 8.23
N ARG A 108 9.79 5.67 7.89
CA ARG A 108 9.77 6.11 6.49
C ARG A 108 11.01 5.60 5.76
N ARG A 109 10.81 4.99 4.59
CA ARG A 109 11.90 4.53 3.71
C ARG A 109 12.07 5.46 2.51
N ALA A 110 13.28 5.48 1.97
CA ALA A 110 13.56 6.24 0.75
C ALA A 110 12.75 5.66 -0.42
N LEU A 111 12.41 6.54 -1.35
CA LEU A 111 11.80 6.19 -2.63
C LEU A 111 12.62 6.86 -3.73
N LEU A 112 12.42 6.43 -4.97
CA LEU A 112 13.01 7.02 -6.17
C LEU A 112 11.92 7.76 -6.98
N PRO A 113 11.65 9.06 -6.70
CA PRO A 113 10.61 9.83 -7.37
C PRO A 113 10.74 9.85 -8.89
N GLU A 114 11.96 9.80 -9.40
CA GLU A 114 12.28 9.81 -10.82
C GLU A 114 11.78 8.56 -11.56
N GLN A 115 11.52 7.46 -10.85
CA GLN A 115 10.93 6.25 -11.43
C GLN A 115 9.38 6.30 -11.50
N LEU A 116 8.77 7.40 -11.04
CA LEU A 116 7.33 7.60 -11.12
C LEU A 116 6.99 8.65 -12.18
N PRO A 117 5.99 8.40 -13.03
CA PRO A 117 5.46 9.44 -13.91
C PRO A 117 4.81 10.54 -13.07
N GLU A 118 4.89 11.78 -13.55
CA GLU A 118 4.25 12.91 -12.88
C GLU A 118 2.72 12.77 -12.91
N ASP A 119 2.19 12.39 -14.07
CA ASP A 119 0.76 12.19 -14.31
C ASP A 119 0.45 10.89 -15.06
N SER A 120 -0.79 10.44 -14.97
CA SER A 120 -1.35 9.29 -15.68
C SER A 120 -2.71 9.64 -16.29
N LEU A 121 -3.04 9.02 -17.43
CA LEU A 121 -4.34 9.18 -18.09
C LEU A 121 -5.51 8.69 -17.22
N LYS A 122 -5.25 7.70 -16.36
CA LYS A 122 -6.20 7.14 -15.41
C LYS A 122 -5.54 6.90 -14.06
N ALA A 123 -6.33 6.99 -13.00
CA ALA A 123 -5.92 6.52 -11.69
C ALA A 123 -5.88 4.99 -11.69
N ASP A 124 -5.01 4.42 -10.85
CA ASP A 124 -4.91 2.97 -10.70
C ASP A 124 -6.05 2.44 -9.84
N ASP A 125 -6.82 1.50 -10.38
CA ASP A 125 -7.86 0.77 -9.64
C ASP A 125 -7.21 -0.32 -8.76
N ALA A 126 -7.90 -0.78 -7.70
CA ALA A 126 -7.38 -1.86 -6.84
C ALA A 126 -7.22 -3.19 -7.61
N GLY A 127 -7.96 -3.35 -8.70
CA GLY A 127 -8.05 -4.56 -9.50
C GLY A 127 -8.85 -5.66 -8.79
N ALA A 128 -9.11 -6.76 -9.49
CA ALA A 128 -9.84 -7.88 -8.91
C ALA A 128 -9.08 -8.44 -7.67
N PRO A 129 -9.75 -8.55 -6.50
CA PRO A 129 -9.19 -9.21 -5.33
C PRO A 129 -8.71 -10.63 -5.64
N ASN A 130 -7.69 -11.08 -4.94
CA ASN A 130 -7.15 -12.44 -5.04
C ASN A 130 -7.03 -13.12 -3.67
N THR A 131 -7.80 -12.64 -2.69
CA THR A 131 -7.94 -13.20 -1.35
C THR A 131 -9.39 -13.58 -1.11
N GLU A 132 -9.59 -14.65 -0.33
CA GLU A 132 -10.90 -15.13 0.09
C GLU A 132 -10.91 -15.21 1.62
N PRO A 133 -11.37 -14.15 2.33
CA PRO A 133 -11.35 -14.13 3.78
C PRO A 133 -12.16 -15.29 4.37
N ALA A 134 -11.61 -15.99 5.35
CA ALA A 134 -12.16 -17.23 5.90
C ALA A 134 -13.36 -17.01 6.85
N GLY A 135 -14.16 -15.96 6.65
CA GLY A 135 -15.27 -15.57 7.54
C GLY A 135 -14.81 -15.01 8.90
N THR A 136 -13.51 -14.79 9.09
CA THR A 136 -13.00 -14.07 10.27
C THR A 136 -13.26 -12.59 10.04
N ALA A 137 -14.09 -11.97 10.87
CA ALA A 137 -14.32 -10.54 10.80
C ALA A 137 -12.99 -9.78 10.95
N PRO A 138 -12.78 -8.66 10.24
CA PRO A 138 -11.72 -7.73 10.59
C PRO A 138 -12.05 -7.17 11.98
N ILE A 139 -11.40 -7.72 13.01
CA ILE A 139 -11.49 -7.22 14.40
C ILE A 139 -10.58 -6.01 14.57
#